data_AF-A0A955Z4K7-F1
#
_entry.id   AF-A0A955Z4K7-F1
#
_cell.length_a   1.000
_cell.length_b   1.000
_cell.length_c   1.000
_cell.angle_alpha   90.00
_cell.angle_beta   90.00
_cell.angle_gamma   90.00
#
_symmetry.space_group_name_H-M   'P 1'
#
loop_
_entity.id
_entity.type
_entity.pdbx_description
1 polymer ?
#
loop_
_entity_poly.entity_id
_entity_poly.type
_entity_poly.pdbx_seq_one_letter_code
_entity_poly.pdbx_strand_id
1 'polypeptide(L)'
;MGVSGIVAVLALAAACGQASSRASNNSAVSPYQPPLRCNARGPDYIVPLPGPVQPATGPAAVAPARPPDAAARAGAIGDAWNRYTDQDKELMKSGWIRAGLDELGVYVARGRPELHFGTNFDGKACHALLYGVRPETQGIDLIVYTCDGVVQRADDVQPPLPCDRASDVGPRLVERAPQFAQLTPDRQWLTLRGQVQKDMTPFELETAWGPPARRGEEGRPDGSRAVLLYWNNVAGQSMLVTFVNDRVASWKTPAEGAAGPATEKRVTLGACTYTDSPTGALGTPCQASAPCIAGYVCKATAGATGICVPASQDQTCAPR
;
A
#
# COMPACT_ATOMS: atom_id res chain seq x y z
N MET A 1 -41.39 -67.56 -12.32
CA MET A 1 -42.18 -67.49 -13.56
C MET A 1 -42.88 -66.14 -13.57
N GLY A 2 -42.46 -65.24 -14.46
CA GLY A 2 -42.89 -63.84 -14.47
C GLY A 2 -42.33 -63.13 -15.70
N VAL A 3 -43.08 -63.32 -16.79
CA VAL A 3 -43.28 -62.51 -18.00
C VAL A 3 -42.25 -61.43 -18.40
N SER A 4 -41.74 -61.60 -19.62
CA SER A 4 -40.99 -60.67 -20.46
C SER A 4 -41.68 -59.33 -20.73
N GLY A 5 -40.88 -58.29 -21.00
CA GLY A 5 -41.37 -57.07 -21.64
C GLY A 5 -40.25 -56.09 -21.99
N ILE A 6 -39.66 -56.26 -23.18
CA ILE A 6 -38.78 -55.28 -23.82
C ILE A 6 -39.66 -54.15 -24.38
N VAL A 7 -39.34 -52.90 -24.04
CA VAL A 7 -39.73 -51.73 -24.85
C VAL A 7 -38.51 -50.83 -25.01
N ALA A 8 -38.08 -50.68 -26.25
CA ALA A 8 -37.13 -49.66 -26.69
C ALA A 8 -37.85 -48.32 -26.86
N VAL A 9 -37.26 -47.23 -26.37
CA VAL A 9 -37.65 -45.88 -26.80
C VAL A 9 -36.40 -45.00 -26.97
N LEU A 10 -36.20 -44.66 -28.25
CA LEU A 10 -35.60 -43.47 -28.85
C LEU A 10 -34.60 -42.61 -28.07
N ALA A 11 -33.43 -42.44 -28.71
CA ALA A 11 -32.60 -41.25 -28.61
C ALA A 11 -33.28 -40.05 -29.30
N LEU A 12 -33.27 -38.89 -28.63
CA LEU A 12 -33.26 -37.58 -29.29
C LEU A 12 -32.16 -36.72 -28.65
N ALA A 13 -31.31 -36.19 -29.52
CA ALA A 13 -30.22 -35.29 -29.18
C ALA A 13 -30.67 -33.82 -29.14
N ALA A 14 -29.79 -33.01 -28.54
CA ALA A 14 -29.67 -31.55 -28.63
C ALA A 14 -30.63 -30.70 -27.79
N ALA A 15 -30.08 -30.03 -26.76
CA ALA A 15 -29.77 -28.60 -26.85
C ALA A 15 -29.18 -28.09 -25.52
N CYS A 16 -28.23 -27.17 -25.66
CA CYS A 16 -27.57 -26.34 -24.66
C CYS A 16 -28.34 -26.11 -23.35
N GLY A 17 -27.89 -26.73 -22.26
CA GLY A 17 -28.23 -26.31 -20.90
C GLY A 17 -27.04 -25.56 -20.33
N GLN A 18 -27.04 -24.23 -20.44
CA GLN A 18 -26.22 -23.37 -19.61
C GLN A 18 -26.40 -23.83 -18.16
N ALA A 19 -25.32 -24.26 -17.52
CA ALA A 19 -25.26 -24.29 -16.08
C ALA A 19 -25.47 -22.84 -15.63
N SER A 20 -26.72 -22.51 -15.30
CA SER A 20 -27.07 -21.30 -14.60
C SER A 20 -26.26 -21.32 -13.33
N SER A 21 -25.13 -20.60 -13.34
CA SER A 21 -24.59 -20.03 -12.14
C SER A 21 -25.78 -19.40 -11.43
N ARG A 22 -26.15 -19.95 -10.28
CA ARG A 22 -26.89 -19.21 -9.27
C ARG A 22 -26.02 -18.00 -8.96
N ALA A 23 -26.20 -16.95 -9.75
CA ALA A 23 -26.03 -15.60 -9.28
C ALA A 23 -26.90 -15.55 -8.03
N SER A 24 -26.23 -15.54 -6.88
CA SER A 24 -26.82 -15.07 -5.65
C SER A 24 -27.31 -13.65 -5.97
N ASN A 25 -28.59 -13.55 -6.32
CA ASN A 25 -29.35 -12.32 -6.27
C ASN A 25 -29.56 -12.00 -4.79
N ASN A 26 -28.47 -11.74 -4.07
CA ASN A 26 -28.53 -10.77 -2.99
C ASN A 26 -28.55 -9.43 -3.70
N SER A 27 -29.79 -9.01 -4.00
CA SER A 27 -30.17 -7.71 -4.51
C SER A 27 -29.14 -6.67 -4.09
N ALA A 28 -28.34 -6.24 -5.07
CA ALA A 28 -27.43 -5.14 -4.90
C ALA A 28 -28.27 -3.96 -4.42
N VAL A 29 -28.15 -3.68 -3.13
CA VAL A 29 -28.67 -2.46 -2.54
C VAL A 29 -28.00 -1.35 -3.35
N SER A 30 -28.78 -0.67 -4.20
CA SER A 30 -28.36 0.62 -4.74
C SER A 30 -29.08 1.68 -3.94
N PRO A 31 -28.39 2.38 -3.01
CA PRO A 31 -28.99 3.59 -2.48
C PRO A 31 -27.93 4.66 -2.22
N TYR A 32 -27.88 5.68 -3.08
CA TYR A 32 -27.25 6.96 -2.76
C TYR A 32 -25.93 6.87 -1.97
N GLN A 33 -24.87 6.40 -2.64
CA GLN A 33 -23.52 6.50 -2.09
C GLN A 33 -23.04 7.95 -2.32
N PRO A 34 -22.52 8.65 -1.29
CA PRO A 34 -21.85 9.91 -1.53
C PRO A 34 -20.66 9.65 -2.47
N PRO A 35 -20.39 10.53 -3.44
CA PRO A 35 -19.24 10.35 -4.31
C PRO A 35 -17.98 10.27 -3.44
N LEU A 36 -17.16 9.26 -3.69
CA LEU A 36 -15.84 9.16 -3.08
C LEU A 36 -15.06 10.42 -3.46
N ARG A 37 -14.48 11.09 -2.46
CA ARG A 37 -13.72 12.32 -2.67
C ARG A 37 -12.42 12.05 -3.39
N CYS A 38 -11.72 10.99 -2.97
CA CYS A 38 -10.43 10.67 -3.52
C CYS A 38 -10.57 9.76 -4.74
N ASN A 39 -11.72 9.08 -4.92
CA ASN A 39 -11.89 7.98 -5.87
C ASN A 39 -10.80 6.91 -5.72
N ALA A 40 -10.29 6.77 -4.49
CA ALA A 40 -9.22 5.82 -4.21
C ALA A 40 -9.76 4.40 -4.40
N ARG A 41 -9.02 3.59 -5.16
CA ARG A 41 -9.41 2.20 -5.44
C ARG A 41 -8.69 1.28 -4.47
N GLY A 42 -9.29 1.09 -3.30
CA GLY A 42 -8.91 0.03 -2.36
C GLY A 42 -9.58 -1.31 -2.71
N PRO A 43 -9.51 -2.31 -1.81
CA PRO A 43 -10.29 -3.53 -1.96
C PRO A 43 -11.79 -3.19 -1.99
N ASP A 44 -12.63 -4.12 -2.44
CA ASP A 44 -14.08 -3.94 -2.40
C ASP A 44 -14.58 -3.96 -0.95
N TYR A 45 -15.12 -2.84 -0.49
CA TYR A 45 -15.69 -2.76 0.85
C TYR A 45 -17.08 -3.39 0.86
N ILE A 46 -17.20 -4.52 1.56
CA ILE A 46 -18.47 -5.19 1.83
C ILE A 46 -18.85 -4.87 3.27
N VAL A 47 -19.97 -4.20 3.47
CA VAL A 47 -20.53 -4.02 4.81
C VAL A 47 -20.94 -5.41 5.31
N PRO A 48 -20.35 -5.92 6.40
CA PRO A 48 -20.72 -7.22 6.93
C PRO A 48 -22.19 -7.20 7.37
N LEU A 49 -22.87 -8.33 7.18
CA LEU A 49 -24.23 -8.48 7.68
C LEU A 49 -24.21 -8.35 9.21
N PRO A 50 -25.14 -7.55 9.77
CA PRO A 50 -25.01 -7.10 11.14
C PRO A 50 -25.20 -8.22 12.17
N GLY A 51 -24.31 -8.25 13.17
CA GLY A 51 -24.48 -9.02 14.41
C GLY A 51 -25.40 -8.32 15.42
N PRO A 52 -25.54 -8.86 16.64
CA PRO A 52 -26.26 -8.18 17.72
C PRO A 52 -25.59 -6.85 18.07
N VAL A 53 -26.38 -5.77 18.09
CA VAL A 53 -25.91 -4.42 18.41
C VAL A 53 -25.55 -4.38 19.90
N GLN A 54 -24.28 -4.12 20.20
CA GLN A 54 -23.87 -3.89 21.58
C GLN A 54 -24.22 -2.45 21.99
N PRO A 55 -24.89 -2.25 23.14
CA PRO A 55 -25.09 -0.92 23.69
C PRO A 55 -23.72 -0.31 23.93
N ALA A 56 -23.44 0.76 23.22
CA ALA A 56 -22.09 1.26 23.17
C ALA A 56 -21.71 1.93 24.50
N THR A 57 -20.65 1.39 25.09
CA THR A 57 -19.98 1.83 26.31
C THR A 57 -18.56 2.20 25.88
N GLY A 58 -18.35 3.44 25.49
CA GLY A 58 -17.11 3.82 24.82
C GLY A 58 -16.82 5.32 24.83
N PRO A 59 -15.54 5.69 24.56
CA PRO A 59 -15.04 7.05 24.68
C PRO A 59 -15.61 8.00 23.61
N ALA A 60 -15.19 9.26 23.72
CA ALA A 60 -15.70 10.42 22.98
C ALA A 60 -15.95 10.16 21.49
N ALA A 61 -17.12 10.60 21.02
CA ALA A 61 -17.45 10.59 19.61
C ALA A 61 -16.54 11.58 18.86
N VAL A 62 -16.19 11.27 17.60
CA VAL A 62 -15.43 12.18 16.74
C VAL A 62 -16.38 12.99 15.87
N ALA A 63 -16.19 14.31 15.90
CA ALA A 63 -16.97 15.31 15.19
C ALA A 63 -16.34 15.66 13.85
N PRO A 64 -17.02 15.39 12.74
CA PRO A 64 -16.67 16.12 11.54
C PRO A 64 -17.90 16.57 10.76
N ALA A 65 -17.65 17.25 9.64
CA ALA A 65 -18.68 17.82 8.79
C ALA A 65 -19.73 16.76 8.40
N ARG A 66 -20.99 17.20 8.41
CA ARG A 66 -22.19 16.39 8.17
C ARG A 66 -22.19 15.86 6.72
N PRO A 67 -22.22 14.54 6.50
CA PRO A 67 -22.52 14.01 5.17
C PRO A 67 -24.01 14.22 4.86
N PRO A 68 -24.37 14.68 3.65
CA PRO A 68 -25.73 15.18 3.35
C PRO A 68 -26.84 14.12 3.22
N ASP A 69 -26.60 12.84 3.51
CA ASP A 69 -27.41 11.72 2.99
C ASP A 69 -27.61 10.54 3.95
N ALA A 70 -27.30 10.68 5.24
CA ALA A 70 -27.48 9.61 6.24
C ALA A 70 -28.92 9.08 6.30
N ALA A 71 -29.93 9.93 6.13
CA ALA A 71 -31.34 9.54 6.12
C ALA A 71 -31.71 8.63 4.94
N ALA A 72 -31.12 8.86 3.76
CA ALA A 72 -31.33 8.01 2.58
C ALA A 72 -30.74 6.61 2.78
N ARG A 73 -29.52 6.54 3.35
CA ARG A 73 -28.91 5.26 3.73
C ARG A 73 -29.69 4.53 4.81
N ALA A 74 -30.13 5.25 5.85
CA ALA A 74 -30.97 4.70 6.91
C ALA A 74 -32.26 4.08 6.33
N GLY A 75 -32.91 4.75 5.38
CA GLY A 75 -34.07 4.21 4.66
C GLY A 75 -33.76 2.93 3.87
N ALA A 76 -32.58 2.85 3.25
CA ALA A 76 -32.19 1.67 2.46
C ALA A 76 -31.79 0.46 3.30
N ILE A 77 -31.33 0.67 4.54
CA ILE A 77 -31.01 -0.43 5.47
C ILE A 77 -32.23 -0.87 6.30
N GLY A 78 -33.36 -0.16 6.20
CA GLY A 78 -34.69 -0.58 6.67
C GLY A 78 -34.71 -1.10 8.10
N ASP A 79 -35.10 -2.36 8.29
CA ASP A 79 -35.25 -3.01 9.59
C ASP A 79 -33.96 -2.99 10.44
N ALA A 80 -32.79 -2.96 9.79
CA ALA A 80 -31.53 -2.91 10.49
C ALA A 80 -31.35 -1.61 11.29
N TRP A 81 -31.92 -0.50 10.80
CA TRP A 81 -31.90 0.82 11.44
C TRP A 81 -32.66 0.85 12.77
N ASN A 82 -33.74 0.07 12.87
CA ASN A 82 -34.59 0.05 14.06
C ASN A 82 -33.90 -0.57 15.29
N ARG A 83 -32.78 -1.26 15.08
CA ARG A 83 -32.00 -1.90 16.15
C ARG A 83 -31.09 -0.95 16.91
N TYR A 84 -30.83 0.24 16.36
CA TYR A 84 -30.02 1.26 17.05
C TYR A 84 -30.85 2.04 18.08
N THR A 85 -30.20 2.48 19.14
CA THR A 85 -30.80 3.40 20.11
C THR A 85 -31.09 4.76 19.45
N ASP A 86 -32.05 5.52 19.97
CA ASP A 86 -32.34 6.85 19.40
C ASP A 86 -31.14 7.80 19.52
N GLN A 87 -30.33 7.64 20.57
CA GLN A 87 -29.06 8.36 20.71
C GLN A 87 -28.09 8.04 19.57
N ASP A 88 -27.92 6.76 19.24
CA ASP A 88 -27.06 6.34 18.12
C ASP A 88 -27.61 6.80 16.77
N LYS A 89 -28.93 6.78 16.60
CA LYS A 89 -29.59 7.30 15.40
C LYS A 89 -29.30 8.78 15.21
N GLU A 90 -29.41 9.60 16.25
CA GLU A 90 -29.08 11.03 16.17
C GLU A 90 -27.58 11.27 15.93
N LEU A 91 -26.70 10.48 16.57
CA LEU A 91 -25.26 10.48 16.31
C LEU A 91 -24.96 10.22 14.82
N MET A 92 -25.50 9.13 14.26
CA MET A 92 -25.29 8.78 12.86
C MET A 92 -25.90 9.80 11.89
N LYS A 93 -27.08 10.37 12.20
CA LYS A 93 -27.70 11.44 11.39
C LYS A 93 -26.84 12.72 11.36
N SER A 94 -26.15 13.02 12.45
CA SER A 94 -25.21 14.13 12.53
C SER A 94 -23.84 13.79 11.90
N GLY A 95 -23.66 12.53 11.47
CA GLY A 95 -22.45 11.99 10.87
C GLY A 95 -21.47 11.43 11.90
N TRP A 96 -21.63 11.66 13.20
CA TRP A 96 -20.65 11.27 14.21
C TRP A 96 -20.55 9.75 14.38
N ILE A 97 -19.35 9.29 14.77
CA ILE A 97 -19.05 7.88 15.05
C ILE A 97 -18.45 7.80 16.46
N ARG A 98 -18.78 6.72 17.17
CA ARG A 98 -18.22 6.38 18.49
C ARG A 98 -17.87 4.90 18.56
N ALA A 99 -17.03 4.53 19.52
CA ALA A 99 -16.73 3.13 19.81
C ALA A 99 -17.99 2.34 20.19
N GLY A 100 -18.04 1.07 19.81
CA GLY A 100 -19.14 0.13 20.00
C GLY A 100 -20.23 0.16 18.92
N LEU A 101 -20.22 1.16 18.02
CA LEU A 101 -21.08 1.13 16.82
C LEU A 101 -20.58 0.03 15.86
N ASP A 102 -21.47 -0.59 15.09
CA ASP A 102 -21.07 -1.57 14.07
C ASP A 102 -20.70 -0.90 12.72
N GLU A 103 -20.07 -1.66 11.82
CA GLU A 103 -19.69 -1.20 10.47
C GLU A 103 -20.88 -0.73 9.63
N LEU A 104 -22.08 -1.28 9.89
CA LEU A 104 -23.31 -0.81 9.26
C LEU A 104 -23.69 0.59 9.75
N GLY A 105 -23.58 0.86 11.05
CA GLY A 105 -23.82 2.19 11.61
C GLY A 105 -22.81 3.21 11.10
N VAL A 106 -21.53 2.81 10.97
CA VAL A 106 -20.50 3.63 10.31
C VAL A 106 -20.89 3.91 8.86
N TYR A 107 -21.35 2.92 8.11
CA TYR A 107 -21.83 3.11 6.73
C TYR A 107 -23.03 4.05 6.67
N VAL A 108 -24.00 3.98 7.59
CA VAL A 108 -25.09 4.95 7.63
C VAL A 108 -24.58 6.36 7.91
N ALA A 109 -23.65 6.48 8.88
CA ALA A 109 -23.07 7.76 9.25
C ALA A 109 -22.21 8.37 8.13
N ARG A 110 -21.46 7.57 7.35
CA ARG A 110 -20.40 8.07 6.44
C ARG A 110 -20.49 7.64 4.99
N GLY A 111 -21.24 6.59 4.68
CA GLY A 111 -21.16 5.90 3.41
C GLY A 111 -19.96 4.97 3.32
N ARG A 112 -19.47 4.75 2.10
CA ARG A 112 -18.30 3.89 1.87
C ARG A 112 -17.00 4.62 2.23
N PRO A 113 -16.01 3.92 2.82
CA PRO A 113 -14.69 4.48 3.00
C PRO A 113 -14.01 4.74 1.65
N GLU A 114 -13.10 5.72 1.62
CA GLU A 114 -12.21 5.99 0.48
C GLU A 114 -11.21 4.85 0.29
N LEU A 115 -10.68 4.33 1.40
CA LEU A 115 -9.79 3.19 1.45
C LEU A 115 -10.13 2.32 2.66
N HIS A 116 -9.94 1.02 2.52
CA HIS A 116 -9.99 0.12 3.66
C HIS A 116 -8.95 -0.99 3.55
N PHE A 117 -8.49 -1.50 4.68
CA PHE A 117 -7.51 -2.59 4.71
C PHE A 117 -7.52 -3.31 6.07
N GLY A 118 -6.98 -4.53 6.09
CA GLY A 118 -6.76 -5.29 7.33
C GLY A 118 -5.63 -4.70 8.17
N THR A 119 -5.79 -4.71 9.48
CA THR A 119 -4.81 -4.22 10.46
C THR A 119 -4.86 -5.07 11.72
N ASN A 120 -3.84 -4.94 12.57
CA ASN A 120 -3.85 -5.52 13.91
C ASN A 120 -3.91 -4.39 14.93
N PHE A 121 -5.01 -4.31 15.66
CA PHE A 121 -5.23 -3.29 16.68
C PHE A 121 -5.38 -3.97 18.04
N ASP A 122 -4.54 -3.58 19.01
CA ASP A 122 -4.50 -4.18 20.35
C ASP A 122 -4.47 -5.73 20.35
N GLY A 123 -3.71 -6.31 19.41
CA GLY A 123 -3.54 -7.77 19.28
C GLY A 123 -4.73 -8.50 18.62
N LYS A 124 -5.74 -7.78 18.12
CA LYS A 124 -6.87 -8.34 17.38
C LYS A 124 -6.76 -8.05 15.89
N ALA A 125 -7.21 -8.98 15.06
CA ALA A 125 -7.40 -8.74 13.64
C ALA A 125 -8.60 -7.81 13.43
N CYS A 126 -8.37 -6.72 12.71
CA CYS A 126 -9.30 -5.61 12.57
C CYS A 126 -9.25 -5.06 11.15
N HIS A 127 -10.18 -4.17 10.80
CA HIS A 127 -10.13 -3.35 9.61
C HIS A 127 -9.87 -1.90 9.99
N ALA A 128 -9.15 -1.19 9.14
CA ALA A 128 -9.05 0.26 9.14
C ALA A 128 -9.87 0.81 7.97
N LEU A 129 -10.79 1.73 8.25
CA LEU A 129 -11.68 2.38 7.28
C LEU A 129 -11.33 3.87 7.22
N LEU A 130 -10.93 4.37 6.07
CA LEU A 130 -10.40 5.73 5.89
C LEU A 130 -11.44 6.60 5.16
N TYR A 131 -11.70 7.79 5.70
CA TYR A 131 -12.70 8.71 5.19
C TYR A 131 -12.13 10.12 4.98
N GLY A 132 -12.57 10.80 3.93
CA GLY A 132 -12.44 12.25 3.79
C GLY A 132 -13.74 12.93 4.20
N VAL A 133 -13.78 13.55 5.37
CA VAL A 133 -14.99 14.14 5.94
C VAL A 133 -15.01 15.67 5.84
N ARG A 134 -13.89 16.37 6.05
CA ARG A 134 -13.87 17.85 6.04
C ARG A 134 -13.70 18.43 4.65
N PRO A 135 -14.67 19.18 4.08
CA PRO A 135 -14.57 19.74 2.72
C PRO A 135 -13.28 20.53 2.46
N GLU A 136 -12.74 21.16 3.50
CA GLU A 136 -11.56 22.01 3.46
C GLU A 136 -10.22 21.27 3.32
N THR A 137 -10.14 19.97 3.64
CA THR A 137 -8.85 19.26 3.75
C THR A 137 -8.36 18.61 2.45
N GLN A 138 -9.17 18.60 1.37
CA GLN A 138 -8.87 17.92 0.09
C GLN A 138 -8.21 16.51 0.26
N GLY A 139 -8.58 15.77 1.31
CA GLY A 139 -7.91 14.52 1.65
C GLY A 139 -8.71 13.67 2.64
N ILE A 140 -8.12 12.52 2.99
CA ILE A 140 -8.59 11.62 4.03
C ILE A 140 -8.12 12.15 5.38
N ASP A 141 -9.05 12.32 6.30
CA ASP A 141 -8.81 13.03 7.55
C ASP A 141 -9.46 12.35 8.78
N LEU A 142 -10.05 11.17 8.59
CA LEU A 142 -10.59 10.31 9.64
C LEU A 142 -10.22 8.85 9.35
N ILE A 143 -9.79 8.12 10.38
CA ILE A 143 -9.60 6.67 10.35
C ILE A 143 -10.47 6.01 11.42
N VAL A 144 -11.15 4.92 11.06
CA VAL A 144 -12.01 4.14 11.95
C VAL A 144 -11.49 2.71 12.00
N TYR A 145 -11.19 2.23 13.19
CA TYR A 145 -10.73 0.87 13.44
C TYR A 145 -11.90 0.01 13.91
N THR A 146 -12.20 -1.06 13.18
CA THR A 146 -13.29 -1.99 13.48
C THR A 146 -12.72 -3.40 13.68
N CYS A 147 -13.14 -4.09 14.74
CA CYS A 147 -12.75 -5.48 14.98
C CYS A 147 -14.03 -6.27 15.17
N ASP A 148 -14.13 -7.45 14.54
CA ASP A 148 -15.35 -8.27 14.52
C ASP A 148 -16.61 -7.47 14.09
N GLY A 149 -16.43 -6.51 13.17
CA GLY A 149 -17.49 -5.64 12.68
C GLY A 149 -17.92 -4.51 13.63
N VAL A 150 -17.22 -4.29 14.75
CA VAL A 150 -17.52 -3.27 15.76
C VAL A 150 -16.39 -2.24 15.86
N VAL A 151 -16.73 -0.96 15.85
CA VAL A 151 -15.81 0.17 16.03
C VAL A 151 -15.14 0.07 17.40
N GLN A 152 -13.82 -0.06 17.40
CA GLN A 152 -13.01 0.02 18.61
C GLN A 152 -12.53 1.44 18.85
N ARG A 153 -12.13 2.14 17.78
CA ARG A 153 -11.56 3.49 17.85
C ARG A 153 -11.82 4.26 16.56
N ALA A 154 -11.93 5.58 16.69
CA ALA A 154 -11.92 6.51 15.56
C ALA A 154 -10.99 7.66 15.89
N ASP A 155 -10.09 8.01 14.97
CA ASP A 155 -9.09 9.05 15.18
C ASP A 155 -9.05 10.02 14.00
N ASP A 156 -8.76 11.29 14.30
CA ASP A 156 -8.42 12.26 13.27
C ASP A 156 -7.07 11.92 12.65
N VAL A 157 -7.02 11.99 11.32
CA VAL A 157 -5.78 11.88 10.56
C VAL A 157 -5.16 13.26 10.40
N GLN A 158 -4.01 13.47 11.07
CA GLN A 158 -3.30 14.76 11.04
C GLN A 158 -1.81 14.60 10.68
N PRO A 159 -1.29 15.29 9.63
CA PRO A 159 -2.08 15.98 8.61
C PRO A 159 -2.99 15.03 7.80
N PRO A 160 -4.04 15.54 7.13
CA PRO A 160 -4.85 14.77 6.19
C PRO A 160 -3.98 14.06 5.16
N LEU A 161 -4.33 12.81 4.82
CA LEU A 161 -3.69 12.07 3.74
C LEU A 161 -4.23 12.58 2.39
N PRO A 162 -3.38 13.12 1.50
CA PRO A 162 -3.83 13.66 0.22
C PRO A 162 -4.54 12.64 -0.66
N CYS A 163 -5.54 13.07 -1.44
CA CYS A 163 -6.34 12.16 -2.26
C CYS A 163 -5.57 11.50 -3.40
N ASP A 164 -4.63 12.22 -4.03
CA ASP A 164 -3.69 11.66 -5.01
C ASP A 164 -2.87 10.53 -4.39
N ARG A 165 -2.36 10.73 -3.17
CA ARG A 165 -1.62 9.73 -2.42
C ARG A 165 -2.47 8.50 -2.11
N ALA A 166 -3.70 8.69 -1.66
CA ALA A 166 -4.63 7.60 -1.38
C ALA A 166 -4.94 6.79 -2.65
N SER A 167 -5.20 7.47 -3.77
CA SER A 167 -5.48 6.84 -5.06
C SER A 167 -4.29 6.10 -5.65
N ASP A 168 -3.08 6.62 -5.45
CA ASP A 168 -1.85 5.96 -5.85
C ASP A 168 -1.60 4.68 -5.03
N VAL A 169 -1.78 4.73 -3.71
CA VAL A 169 -1.44 3.61 -2.81
C VAL A 169 -2.52 2.54 -2.80
N GLY A 170 -3.80 2.92 -2.95
CA GLY A 170 -4.96 2.02 -2.88
C GLY A 170 -4.80 0.71 -3.66
N PRO A 171 -4.53 0.75 -4.98
CA PRO A 171 -4.41 -0.47 -5.78
C PRO A 171 -3.31 -1.42 -5.28
N ARG A 172 -2.20 -0.85 -4.79
CA ARG A 172 -1.07 -1.64 -4.25
C ARG A 172 -1.42 -2.29 -2.92
N LEU A 173 -2.28 -1.68 -2.12
CA LEU A 173 -2.81 -2.32 -0.90
C LEU A 173 -3.65 -3.54 -1.25
N VAL A 174 -4.42 -3.51 -2.34
CA VAL A 174 -5.20 -4.68 -2.79
C VAL A 174 -4.27 -5.84 -3.13
N GLU A 175 -3.26 -5.57 -3.94
CA GLU A 175 -2.28 -6.58 -4.38
C GLU A 175 -1.49 -7.19 -3.22
N ARG A 176 -1.30 -6.41 -2.14
CA ARG A 176 -0.40 -6.73 -1.03
C ARG A 176 -1.11 -6.88 0.31
N ALA A 177 -2.43 -7.03 0.32
CA ALA A 177 -3.25 -6.95 1.53
C ALA A 177 -2.79 -7.88 2.67
N PRO A 178 -2.49 -9.18 2.44
CA PRO A 178 -2.10 -10.08 3.52
C PRO A 178 -0.79 -9.69 4.20
N GLN A 179 0.18 -9.17 3.44
CA GLN A 179 1.47 -8.73 3.95
C GLN A 179 1.35 -7.37 4.65
N PHE A 180 0.55 -6.47 4.08
CA PHE A 180 0.32 -5.15 4.66
C PHE A 180 -0.38 -5.26 6.03
N ALA A 181 -1.33 -6.19 6.19
CA ALA A 181 -2.02 -6.44 7.45
C ALA A 181 -1.09 -6.95 8.58
N GLN A 182 0.08 -7.49 8.25
CA GLN A 182 1.07 -7.96 9.23
C GLN A 182 1.94 -6.83 9.80
N LEU A 183 1.94 -5.66 9.15
CA LEU A 183 2.63 -4.49 9.67
C LEU A 183 1.93 -3.97 10.93
N THR A 184 2.69 -3.36 11.83
CA THR A 184 2.09 -2.62 12.97
C THR A 184 1.30 -1.41 12.44
N PRO A 185 0.27 -0.93 13.15
CA PRO A 185 -0.51 0.24 12.72
C PRO A 185 0.35 1.46 12.36
N ASP A 186 1.39 1.73 13.17
CA ASP A 186 2.33 2.83 12.89
C ASP A 186 3.07 2.61 11.56
N ARG A 187 3.49 1.39 11.25
CA ARG A 187 4.18 1.06 9.99
C ARG A 187 3.25 1.09 8.79
N GLN A 188 2.02 0.62 8.95
CA GLN A 188 0.97 0.80 7.94
C GLN A 188 0.76 2.29 7.64
N TRP A 189 0.71 3.12 8.69
CA TRP A 189 0.47 4.55 8.54
C TRP A 189 1.63 5.28 7.86
N LEU A 190 2.88 4.98 8.24
CA LEU A 190 4.07 5.50 7.58
C LEU A 190 4.10 5.12 6.09
N THR A 191 3.74 3.86 5.78
CA THR A 191 3.65 3.35 4.40
C THR A 191 2.60 4.10 3.58
N LEU A 192 1.39 4.29 4.13
CA LEU A 192 0.32 5.07 3.50
C LEU A 192 0.77 6.49 3.19
N ARG A 193 1.47 7.14 4.13
CA ARG A 193 2.00 8.51 3.95
C ARG A 193 3.22 8.58 3.04
N GLY A 194 3.83 7.45 2.68
CA GLY A 194 5.08 7.44 1.92
C GLY A 194 6.28 7.93 2.73
N GLN A 195 6.17 7.95 4.06
CA GLN A 195 7.24 8.40 4.92
C GLN A 195 8.26 7.28 5.11
N VAL A 196 9.48 7.52 4.64
CA VAL A 196 10.57 6.56 4.81
C VAL A 196 11.16 6.70 6.18
N GLN A 197 11.40 5.56 6.81
CA GLN A 197 12.10 5.45 8.07
C GLN A 197 13.15 4.35 8.02
N LYS A 198 14.06 4.41 8.99
CA LYS A 198 15.03 3.35 9.21
C LYS A 198 14.30 2.01 9.46
N ASP A 199 14.97 0.94 9.05
CA ASP A 199 14.55 -0.45 9.23
C ASP A 199 13.29 -0.86 8.46
N MET A 200 12.75 0.03 7.59
CA MET A 200 11.71 -0.34 6.64
C MET A 200 12.24 -1.38 5.66
N THR A 201 11.35 -2.24 5.19
CA THR A 201 11.62 -3.27 4.19
C THR A 201 11.39 -2.72 2.77
N PRO A 202 11.96 -3.36 1.72
CA PRO A 202 11.57 -3.05 0.35
C PRO A 202 10.08 -3.21 0.11
N PHE A 203 9.44 -4.18 0.76
CA PHE A 203 7.99 -4.38 0.70
C PHE A 203 7.22 -3.12 1.12
N GLU A 204 7.56 -2.52 2.27
CA GLU A 204 6.92 -1.30 2.78
C GLU A 204 7.11 -0.15 1.78
N LEU A 205 8.34 0.05 1.29
CA LEU A 205 8.62 1.12 0.33
C LEU A 205 7.99 0.90 -1.04
N GLU A 206 7.89 -0.34 -1.52
CA GLU A 206 7.22 -0.61 -2.77
C GLU A 206 5.69 -0.49 -2.68
N THR A 207 5.11 -0.84 -1.53
CA THR A 207 3.69 -0.59 -1.27
C THR A 207 3.41 0.92 -1.26
N ALA A 208 4.32 1.68 -0.64
CA ALA A 208 4.23 3.13 -0.57
C ALA A 208 4.50 3.82 -1.92
N TRP A 209 5.61 3.52 -2.58
CA TRP A 209 6.17 4.30 -3.69
C TRP A 209 6.10 3.56 -5.02
N GLY A 210 5.83 2.26 -5.02
CA GLY A 210 5.71 1.43 -6.21
C GLY A 210 7.00 0.67 -6.47
N PRO A 211 7.12 -0.06 -7.58
CA PRO A 211 8.39 -0.66 -7.94
C PRO A 211 9.45 0.44 -8.09
N PRO A 212 10.70 0.20 -7.64
CA PRO A 212 11.78 1.13 -7.87
C PRO A 212 12.02 1.28 -9.38
N ALA A 213 12.21 2.51 -9.83
CA ALA A 213 12.56 2.81 -11.21
C ALA A 213 13.96 2.27 -11.57
N ARG A 214 14.87 2.19 -10.59
CA ARG A 214 16.23 1.67 -10.78
C ARG A 214 16.75 0.95 -9.55
N ARG A 215 17.69 0.04 -9.79
CA ARG A 215 18.42 -0.72 -8.76
C ARG A 215 19.92 -0.65 -9.04
N GLY A 216 20.69 -0.46 -7.98
CA GLY A 216 22.16 -0.52 -7.96
C GLY A 216 22.67 -1.23 -6.72
N GLU A 217 23.97 -1.46 -6.67
CA GLU A 217 24.67 -2.04 -5.53
C GLU A 217 25.93 -1.23 -5.22
N GLU A 218 26.26 -1.10 -3.94
CA GLU A 218 27.49 -0.48 -3.46
C GLU A 218 28.19 -1.42 -2.48
N GLY A 219 29.45 -1.75 -2.76
CA GLY A 219 30.29 -2.51 -1.84
C GLY A 219 30.69 -1.63 -0.66
N ARG A 220 30.58 -2.17 0.56
CA ARG A 220 30.94 -1.46 1.79
C ARG A 220 32.34 -1.88 2.29
N PRO A 221 33.04 -1.02 3.06
CA PRO A 221 34.35 -1.34 3.62
C PRO A 221 34.37 -2.58 4.53
N ASP A 222 33.22 -2.92 5.13
CA ASP A 222 33.01 -4.10 5.96
C ASP A 222 32.79 -5.40 5.15
N GLY A 223 32.88 -5.34 3.81
CA GLY A 223 32.69 -6.47 2.90
C GLY A 223 31.21 -6.79 2.60
N SER A 224 30.26 -6.12 3.25
CA SER A 224 28.84 -6.26 2.95
C SER A 224 28.43 -5.47 1.69
N ARG A 225 27.28 -5.81 1.12
CA ARG A 225 26.71 -5.08 -0.03
C ARG A 225 25.49 -4.29 0.41
N ALA A 226 25.46 -3.01 0.03
CA ALA A 226 24.26 -2.20 0.11
C ALA A 226 23.51 -2.27 -1.22
N VAL A 227 22.18 -2.38 -1.16
CA VAL A 227 21.33 -2.25 -2.35
C VAL A 227 20.81 -0.81 -2.39
N LEU A 228 20.98 -0.15 -3.53
CA LEU A 228 20.47 1.19 -3.76
C LEU A 228 19.25 1.09 -4.66
N LEU A 229 18.11 1.56 -4.18
CA LEU A 229 16.87 1.58 -4.93
C LEU A 229 16.42 3.01 -5.12
N TYR A 230 16.01 3.33 -6.34
CA TYR A 230 15.62 4.67 -6.75
C TYR A 230 14.15 4.67 -7.16
N TRP A 231 13.36 5.54 -6.53
CA TRP A 231 11.94 5.74 -6.82
C TRP A 231 11.69 7.10 -7.42
N ASN A 232 10.77 7.14 -8.38
CA ASN A 232 10.08 8.34 -8.83
C ASN A 232 8.59 8.12 -8.58
N ASN A 233 7.89 9.09 -8.01
CA ASN A 233 6.43 9.06 -7.99
C ASN A 233 5.83 9.92 -9.10
N VAL A 234 4.53 9.76 -9.33
CA VAL A 234 3.76 10.50 -10.34
C VAL A 234 3.69 12.00 -10.05
N ALA A 235 3.92 12.42 -8.80
CA ALA A 235 4.06 13.81 -8.40
C ALA A 235 5.46 14.41 -8.67
N GLY A 236 6.33 13.68 -9.38
CA GLY A 236 7.68 14.14 -9.75
C GLY A 236 8.70 14.08 -8.61
N GLN A 237 8.34 13.57 -7.44
CA GLN A 237 9.26 13.40 -6.33
C GLN A 237 10.16 12.19 -6.57
N SER A 238 11.43 12.36 -6.24
CA SER A 238 12.46 11.36 -6.42
C SER A 238 13.07 10.97 -5.09
N MET A 239 13.42 9.71 -4.91
CA MET A 239 14.03 9.23 -3.68
C MET A 239 15.04 8.11 -3.97
N LEU A 240 16.24 8.26 -3.42
CA LEU A 240 17.22 7.17 -3.37
C LEU A 240 17.25 6.60 -1.96
N VAL A 241 17.05 5.29 -1.83
CA VAL A 241 17.11 4.58 -0.56
C VAL A 241 18.20 3.52 -0.61
N THR A 242 19.00 3.47 0.43
CA THR A 242 20.05 2.49 0.64
C THR A 242 19.56 1.44 1.63
N PHE A 243 19.61 0.18 1.21
CA PHE A 243 19.28 -0.98 2.03
C PHE A 243 20.55 -1.72 2.44
N VAL A 244 20.60 -2.13 3.70
CA VAL A 244 21.60 -3.05 4.24
C VAL A 244 20.83 -4.14 4.97
N ASN A 245 21.13 -5.40 4.67
CA ASN A 245 20.42 -6.57 5.23
C ASN A 245 18.89 -6.47 5.05
N ASP A 246 18.45 -6.05 3.85
CA ASP A 246 17.02 -5.90 3.49
C ASP A 246 16.25 -4.85 4.33
N ARG A 247 16.99 -3.91 4.91
CA ARG A 247 16.46 -2.86 5.78
C ARG A 247 16.96 -1.49 5.34
N VAL A 248 16.08 -0.49 5.35
CA VAL A 248 16.45 0.89 5.06
C VAL A 248 17.51 1.36 6.06
N ALA A 249 18.69 1.67 5.54
CA ALA A 249 19.80 2.23 6.31
C ALA A 249 19.84 3.77 6.20
N SER A 250 19.55 4.30 5.00
CA SER A 250 19.52 5.74 4.73
C SER A 250 18.68 6.05 3.49
N TRP A 251 18.16 7.27 3.40
CA TRP A 251 17.48 7.77 2.21
C TRP A 251 17.82 9.24 1.98
N LYS A 252 17.72 9.67 0.74
CA LYS A 252 17.81 11.09 0.37
C LYS A 252 16.83 11.40 -0.75
N THR A 253 16.23 12.57 -0.66
CA THR A 253 15.50 13.20 -1.77
C THR A 253 16.55 13.94 -2.60
N PRO A 254 16.91 13.48 -3.80
CA PRO A 254 17.83 14.22 -4.65
C PRO A 254 17.21 15.60 -4.93
N ALA A 255 18.05 16.65 -5.02
CA ALA A 255 17.57 17.95 -5.48
C ALA A 255 16.85 17.79 -6.84
N GLU A 256 15.83 18.60 -7.13
CA GLU A 256 15.18 18.61 -8.44
C GLU A 256 16.25 18.67 -9.55
N GLY A 257 16.24 17.69 -10.47
CA GLY A 257 17.26 17.55 -11.52
C GLY A 257 18.48 16.67 -11.17
N ALA A 258 18.65 16.25 -9.91
CA ALA A 258 19.65 15.25 -9.51
C ALA A 258 19.19 13.79 -9.78
N ALA A 259 17.98 13.63 -10.31
CA ALA A 259 17.59 12.48 -11.13
C ALA A 259 18.41 12.50 -12.43
N GLY A 260 19.73 12.33 -12.33
CA GLY A 260 20.58 12.11 -13.49
C GLY A 260 20.03 10.92 -14.30
N PRO A 261 20.25 10.87 -15.62
CA PRO A 261 19.90 9.71 -16.41
C PRO A 261 20.52 8.44 -15.82
N ALA A 262 19.90 7.29 -16.12
CA ALA A 262 20.26 5.97 -15.63
C ALA A 262 21.64 5.57 -16.14
N THR A 263 22.74 6.18 -15.70
CA THR A 263 24.01 5.95 -16.39
C THR A 263 25.27 5.98 -15.53
N GLU A 264 25.24 5.93 -14.19
CA GLU A 264 26.50 5.85 -13.43
C GLU A 264 26.56 4.73 -12.37
N LYS A 265 27.34 3.67 -12.63
CA LYS A 265 28.01 2.87 -11.61
C LYS A 265 28.95 3.80 -10.82
N ARG A 266 29.11 3.57 -9.52
CA ARG A 266 30.01 4.34 -8.66
C ARG A 266 30.77 3.41 -7.72
N VAL A 267 32.08 3.61 -7.58
CA VAL A 267 32.93 2.86 -6.65
C VAL A 267 33.89 3.82 -5.96
N THR A 268 34.03 3.70 -4.64
CA THR A 268 34.93 4.54 -3.85
C THR A 268 36.14 3.70 -3.39
N LEU A 269 37.35 4.16 -3.71
CA LEU A 269 38.62 3.58 -3.24
C LEU A 269 39.44 4.66 -2.54
N GLY A 270 39.68 4.50 -1.23
CA GLY A 270 40.35 5.54 -0.44
C GLY A 270 39.57 6.85 -0.47
N ALA A 271 40.25 7.96 -0.83
CA ALA A 271 39.63 9.28 -0.97
C ALA A 271 38.95 9.50 -2.35
N CYS A 272 39.02 8.53 -3.25
CA CYS A 272 38.61 8.67 -4.63
C CYS A 272 37.26 8.01 -4.89
N THR A 273 36.34 8.74 -5.51
CA THR A 273 35.06 8.21 -6.00
C THR A 273 35.10 8.16 -7.53
N TYR A 274 35.03 6.96 -8.08
CA TYR A 274 34.99 6.70 -9.51
C TYR A 274 33.56 6.48 -9.95
N THR A 275 33.22 6.90 -11.16
CA THR A 275 31.90 6.75 -11.75
C THR A 275 31.95 6.31 -13.22
N ASP A 276 30.96 5.57 -13.72
CA ASP A 276 31.01 5.01 -15.07
C ASP A 276 29.65 4.59 -15.61
N SER A 277 29.46 4.51 -16.92
CA SER A 277 28.27 3.97 -17.58
C SER A 277 27.82 2.60 -17.00
N PRO A 278 26.52 2.23 -17.03
CA PRO A 278 26.04 0.96 -16.47
C PRO A 278 26.59 -0.26 -17.20
N THR A 279 26.88 -0.10 -18.49
CA THR A 279 27.53 -1.10 -19.36
C THR A 279 29.06 -1.07 -19.24
N GLY A 280 29.61 -0.08 -18.55
CA GLY A 280 31.04 0.07 -18.34
C GLY A 280 31.60 -0.94 -17.34
N ALA A 281 32.92 -1.08 -17.35
CA ALA A 281 33.63 -2.10 -16.58
C ALA A 281 33.99 -1.70 -15.15
N LEU A 282 33.54 -0.52 -14.67
CA LEU A 282 33.81 -0.07 -13.30
C LEU A 282 33.39 -1.14 -12.26
N GLY A 283 34.32 -1.49 -11.37
CA GLY A 283 34.13 -2.47 -10.30
C GLY A 283 34.38 -3.92 -10.71
N THR A 284 34.68 -4.19 -11.98
CA THR A 284 35.02 -5.55 -12.44
C THR A 284 36.37 -5.99 -11.87
N PRO A 285 36.52 -7.23 -11.36
CA PRO A 285 37.79 -7.72 -10.84
C PRO A 285 38.89 -7.75 -11.92
N CYS A 286 40.12 -7.43 -11.53
CA CYS A 286 41.30 -7.50 -12.40
C CYS A 286 42.54 -8.03 -11.65
N GLN A 287 43.47 -8.60 -12.41
CA GLN A 287 44.75 -9.14 -11.94
C GLN A 287 45.75 -9.18 -13.10
N ALA A 288 47.04 -9.47 -12.84
CA ALA A 288 48.08 -9.47 -13.88
C ALA A 288 47.76 -10.38 -15.08
N SER A 289 47.06 -11.50 -14.83
CA SER A 289 46.62 -12.46 -15.84
C SER A 289 45.25 -12.13 -16.48
N ALA A 290 44.53 -11.14 -15.96
CA ALA A 290 43.22 -10.69 -16.44
C ALA A 290 43.12 -9.16 -16.34
N PRO A 291 43.71 -8.43 -17.32
CA PRO A 291 43.72 -6.98 -17.31
C PRO A 291 42.33 -6.40 -17.58
N CYS A 292 42.12 -5.15 -17.20
CA CYS A 292 40.90 -4.41 -17.51
C CYS A 292 40.74 -4.18 -19.02
N ILE A 293 39.49 -4.02 -19.46
CA ILE A 293 39.20 -3.62 -20.84
C ILE A 293 39.79 -2.24 -21.15
N ALA A 294 39.95 -1.94 -22.45
CA ALA A 294 40.47 -0.65 -22.89
C ALA A 294 39.67 0.52 -22.29
N GLY A 295 40.39 1.55 -21.82
CA GLY A 295 39.80 2.71 -21.13
C GLY A 295 39.74 2.58 -19.59
N TYR A 296 40.14 1.45 -19.02
CA TYR A 296 40.14 1.20 -17.58
C TYR A 296 41.53 0.79 -17.08
N VAL A 297 41.82 1.13 -15.83
CA VAL A 297 43.04 0.74 -15.12
C VAL A 297 42.69 -0.13 -13.91
N CYS A 298 43.56 -1.10 -13.64
CA CYS A 298 43.40 -1.97 -12.49
C CYS A 298 43.95 -1.28 -11.23
N LYS A 299 43.08 -0.98 -10.26
CA LYS A 299 43.50 -0.45 -8.95
C LYS A 299 43.53 -1.57 -7.93
N ALA A 300 44.71 -1.75 -7.33
CA ALA A 300 44.89 -2.72 -6.27
C ALA A 300 43.94 -2.42 -5.11
N THR A 301 43.22 -3.43 -4.67
CA THR A 301 42.51 -3.42 -3.39
C THR A 301 43.37 -4.12 -2.35
N ALA A 302 42.99 -4.12 -1.08
CA ALA A 302 43.76 -4.83 -0.05
C ALA A 302 43.80 -6.34 -0.36
N GLY A 303 44.88 -6.82 -1.01
CA GLY A 303 45.04 -8.20 -1.46
C GLY A 303 45.76 -8.35 -2.82
N ALA A 304 45.73 -9.56 -3.38
CA ALA A 304 46.34 -9.89 -4.69
C ALA A 304 45.44 -9.56 -5.90
N THR A 305 44.28 -8.97 -5.67
CA THR A 305 43.26 -8.64 -6.68
C THR A 305 42.97 -7.14 -6.68
N GLY A 306 42.70 -6.61 -7.87
CA GLY A 306 42.27 -5.23 -8.06
C GLY A 306 40.86 -5.13 -8.64
N ILE A 307 40.40 -3.91 -8.82
CA ILE A 307 39.17 -3.61 -9.57
C ILE A 307 39.46 -2.62 -10.70
N CYS A 308 38.71 -2.75 -11.79
CA CYS A 308 38.77 -1.83 -12.93
C CYS A 308 38.09 -0.50 -12.60
N VAL A 309 38.78 0.61 -12.83
CA VAL A 309 38.24 1.96 -12.76
C VAL A 309 38.56 2.73 -14.05
N PRO A 310 37.75 3.72 -14.48
CA PRO A 310 38.04 4.50 -15.68
C PRO A 310 39.40 5.20 -15.60
N ALA A 311 40.24 4.99 -16.62
CA ALA A 311 41.60 5.53 -16.66
C ALA A 311 41.62 7.06 -16.60
N SER A 312 40.63 7.72 -17.21
CA SER A 312 40.47 9.18 -17.22
C SER A 312 40.22 9.77 -15.83
N GLN A 313 39.56 9.03 -14.94
CA GLN A 313 39.28 9.46 -13.57
C GLN A 313 40.39 9.10 -12.61
N ASP A 314 41.17 8.06 -12.92
CA ASP A 314 42.31 7.70 -12.08
C ASP A 314 43.43 8.73 -12.14
N GLN A 315 43.65 9.31 -13.33
CA GLN A 315 44.65 10.36 -13.53
C GLN A 315 44.35 11.62 -12.73
N THR A 316 43.07 11.95 -12.53
CA THR A 316 42.65 13.11 -11.73
C THR A 316 42.66 12.84 -10.23
N CYS A 317 42.71 11.56 -9.83
CA CYS A 317 42.62 11.14 -8.44
C CYS A 317 43.96 10.65 -7.84
N ALA A 318 45.05 10.75 -8.59
CA ALA A 318 46.39 10.52 -8.07
C ALA A 318 46.76 11.63 -7.06
N PRO A 319 47.33 11.31 -5.88
CA PRO A 319 47.87 12.32 -5.00
C PRO A 319 48.99 13.07 -5.75
N ARG A 320 48.91 14.40 -5.75
CA ARG A 320 50.05 15.25 -6.13
C ARG A 320 51.18 15.10 -5.12
#